data_AF-E6Q9U3-F1
#
_entry.id   AF-E6Q9U3-F1
#
_cell.length_a   1.000
_cell.length_b   1.000
_cell.length_c   1.000
_cell.angle_alpha   90.00
_cell.angle_beta   90.00
_cell.angle_gamma   90.00
#
_symmetry.space_group_name_H-M   'P 1'
#
loop_
_entity.id
_entity.type
_entity.pdbx_description
1 polymer ?
#
loop_
_entity_poly.entity_id
_entity_poly.type
_entity_poly.pdbx_seq_one_letter_code
_entity_poly.pdbx_strand_id
1 'polypeptide(L)'
;MTQDELKSSLKAIADKQWATNQQAILLSAVGLELAKDYRTLLDGKSLKVFIKETGEDNGYRLVEHPTQAAKVALAPLDAKFEFVATAAEELPKKSVAFRHRENRALALLEILATLPEEDIAQISIPVSVFVKLHK
;
A
#
# COMPACT_ATOMS: atom_id res chain seq x y z
N MET A 1 9.31 -5.24 24.21
CA MET A 1 8.54 -6.39 23.70
C MET A 1 9.54 -7.42 23.27
N THR A 2 9.30 -8.70 23.52
CA THR A 2 10.10 -9.80 22.94
C THR A 2 9.51 -10.23 21.60
N GLN A 3 10.30 -10.97 20.80
CA GLN A 3 9.85 -11.48 19.50
C GLN A 3 8.62 -12.39 19.63
N ASP A 4 8.49 -13.12 20.74
CA ASP A 4 7.35 -13.99 21.01
C ASP A 4 6.10 -13.22 21.46
N GLU A 5 6.26 -12.13 22.21
CA GLU A 5 5.14 -11.21 22.50
C GLU A 5 4.59 -10.57 21.22
N LEU A 6 5.44 -10.28 20.23
CA LEU A 6 5.02 -9.75 18.94
C LEU A 6 4.19 -10.78 18.16
N LYS A 7 4.66 -12.05 18.10
CA LYS A 7 3.91 -13.15 17.46
C LYS A 7 2.55 -13.38 18.13
N SER A 8 2.52 -13.40 19.46
CA SER A 8 1.26 -13.56 20.22
C SER A 8 0.31 -12.39 20.00
N SER A 9 0.84 -11.17 19.88
CA SER A 9 0.05 -9.97 19.60
C SER A 9 -0.53 -10.01 18.19
N LEU A 10 0.27 -10.39 17.19
CA LEU A 10 -0.17 -10.57 15.80
C LEU A 10 -1.31 -11.59 15.70
N LYS A 11 -1.16 -12.74 16.38
CA LYS A 11 -2.21 -13.75 16.47
C LYS A 11 -3.48 -13.21 17.12
N ALA A 12 -3.36 -12.58 18.29
CA ALA A 12 -4.52 -12.02 18.99
C ALA A 12 -5.27 -10.95 18.17
N ILE A 13 -4.54 -10.12 17.43
CA ILE A 13 -5.13 -9.11 16.53
C ILE A 13 -5.84 -9.80 15.35
N ALA A 14 -5.21 -10.80 14.74
CA ALA A 14 -5.82 -11.56 13.64
C ALA A 14 -7.10 -12.28 14.09
N ASP A 15 -7.06 -12.96 15.25
CA ASP A 15 -8.20 -13.69 15.80
C ASP A 15 -9.33 -12.74 16.21
N LYS A 16 -9.00 -11.61 16.87
CA LYS A 16 -10.00 -10.61 17.28
C LYS A 16 -10.70 -9.99 16.08
N GLN A 17 -9.96 -9.63 15.03
CA GLN A 17 -10.53 -9.05 13.82
C GLN A 17 -11.38 -10.08 13.07
N TRP A 18 -10.91 -11.32 13.00
CA TRP A 18 -11.65 -12.42 12.37
C TRP A 18 -12.94 -12.75 13.12
N ALA A 19 -12.90 -12.77 14.45
CA ALA A 19 -14.10 -13.00 15.27
C ALA A 19 -15.13 -11.86 15.15
N THR A 20 -14.68 -10.62 15.00
CA THR A 20 -15.56 -9.44 14.96
C THR A 20 -16.16 -9.23 13.58
N ASN A 21 -15.32 -9.30 12.53
CA ASN A 21 -15.68 -8.87 11.18
C ASN A 21 -15.65 -10.01 10.16
N GLN A 22 -15.20 -11.21 10.52
CA GLN A 22 -14.93 -12.33 9.59
C GLN A 22 -14.05 -11.90 8.40
N GLN A 23 -13.17 -10.93 8.65
CA GLN A 23 -12.31 -10.31 7.64
C GLN A 23 -10.88 -10.30 8.13
N ALA A 24 -9.95 -10.49 7.19
CA ALA A 24 -8.53 -10.39 7.48
C ALA A 24 -8.14 -8.93 7.75
N ILE A 25 -7.25 -8.72 8.72
CA ILE A 25 -6.78 -7.38 9.06
C ILE A 25 -5.71 -6.92 8.06
N LEU A 26 -5.77 -5.68 7.59
CA LEU A 26 -4.72 -5.12 6.73
C LEU A 26 -3.45 -4.83 7.53
N LEU A 27 -2.29 -5.12 6.94
CA LEU A 27 -0.98 -4.89 7.56
C LEU A 27 -0.75 -3.41 7.90
N SER A 28 -1.36 -2.49 7.15
CA SER A 28 -1.35 -1.05 7.43
C SER A 28 -2.08 -0.69 8.73
N ALA A 29 -3.15 -1.43 9.07
CA ALA A 29 -3.90 -1.25 10.32
C ALA A 29 -3.25 -1.99 11.49
N VAL A 30 -2.60 -3.12 11.23
CA VAL A 30 -1.81 -3.86 12.24
C VAL A 30 -0.71 -2.97 12.84
N GLY A 31 -0.05 -2.16 12.01
CA GLY A 31 0.95 -1.19 12.48
C GLY A 31 0.40 -0.09 13.38
N LEU A 32 -0.90 0.24 13.29
CA LEU A 32 -1.58 1.21 14.15
C LEU A 32 -1.96 0.60 15.51
N GLU A 33 -2.40 -0.66 15.50
CA GLU A 33 -2.74 -1.42 16.71
C GLU A 33 -1.48 -1.81 17.52
N LEU A 34 -0.34 -1.98 16.84
CA LEU A 34 0.95 -2.19 17.48
C LEU A 34 1.50 -0.86 18.04
N ALA A 35 1.04 -0.48 19.23
CA ALA A 35 1.40 0.76 19.92
C ALA A 35 2.88 0.86 20.41
N LYS A 36 3.77 -0.05 19.99
CA LYS A 36 5.19 -0.07 20.41
C LYS A 36 6.11 -0.21 19.20
N ASP A 37 7.31 0.34 19.30
CA ASP A 37 8.37 0.19 18.30
C ASP A 37 8.76 -1.29 18.12
N TYR A 38 8.08 -1.98 17.21
CA TYR A 38 8.39 -3.37 16.81
C TYR A 38 9.56 -3.44 15.82
N ARG A 39 10.01 -2.29 15.29
CA ARG A 39 11.11 -2.20 14.32
C ARG A 39 12.43 -2.77 14.83
N THR A 40 12.70 -2.65 16.14
CA THR A 40 13.91 -3.20 16.77
C THR A 40 13.87 -4.73 16.90
N LEU A 41 12.70 -5.35 16.78
CA LEU A 41 12.50 -6.81 16.89
C LEU A 41 12.49 -7.52 15.54
N LEU A 42 12.48 -6.76 14.45
CA LEU A 42 12.45 -7.29 13.10
C LEU A 42 13.84 -7.59 12.56
N ASP A 43 14.92 -7.34 13.32
CA ASP A 43 16.32 -7.53 12.89
C ASP A 43 16.62 -6.91 11.50
N GLY A 44 16.05 -5.74 11.22
CA GLY A 44 16.19 -5.05 9.94
C GLY A 44 15.35 -5.65 8.79
N LYS A 45 14.57 -6.70 9.04
CA LYS A 45 13.60 -7.24 8.08
C LYS A 45 12.31 -6.40 8.06
N SER A 46 11.55 -6.52 6.98
CA SER A 46 10.21 -5.94 6.92
C SER A 46 9.21 -6.79 7.71
N LEU A 47 8.18 -6.15 8.29
CA LEU A 47 7.09 -6.84 8.97
C LEU A 47 6.43 -7.91 8.09
N LYS A 48 6.37 -7.65 6.77
CA LYS A 48 5.90 -8.60 5.76
C LYS A 48 6.74 -9.88 5.73
N VAL A 49 8.07 -9.75 5.66
CA VAL A 49 9.00 -10.89 5.66
C VAL A 49 8.91 -11.66 6.98
N PHE A 50 8.87 -10.94 8.10
CA PHE A 50 8.74 -11.55 9.43
C PHE A 50 7.48 -12.41 9.56
N ILE A 51 6.32 -11.89 9.14
CA ILE A 51 5.05 -12.64 9.18
C ILE A 51 5.08 -13.83 8.22
N LYS A 52 5.72 -13.69 7.06
CA LYS A 52 5.86 -14.80 6.11
C LYS A 52 6.75 -15.93 6.67
N GLU A 53 7.82 -15.58 7.38
CA GLU A 53 8.74 -16.54 7.99
C GLU A 53 8.17 -17.19 9.26
N THR A 54 7.38 -16.45 10.06
CA THR A 54 6.88 -16.93 11.36
C THR A 54 5.42 -17.36 11.34
N GLY A 55 4.68 -17.06 10.28
CA GLY A 55 3.22 -17.18 10.29
C GLY A 55 2.70 -18.59 10.39
N GLU A 56 3.21 -19.50 9.55
CA GLU A 56 2.74 -20.88 9.52
C GLU A 56 2.92 -21.56 10.89
N ASP A 57 4.07 -21.35 11.53
CA ASP A 57 4.39 -21.90 12.86
C ASP A 57 3.57 -21.28 13.99
N ASN A 58 3.01 -20.08 13.79
CA ASN A 58 2.29 -19.32 14.83
C ASN A 58 0.77 -19.21 14.57
N GLY A 59 0.26 -19.92 13.56
CA GLY A 59 -1.18 -20.02 13.31
C GLY A 59 -1.79 -18.79 12.63
N TYR A 60 -0.99 -17.99 11.91
CA TYR A 60 -1.49 -16.89 11.09
C TYR A 60 -0.80 -16.87 9.72
N ARG A 61 -1.51 -16.47 8.67
CA ARG A 61 -0.99 -16.40 7.31
C ARG A 61 -1.06 -14.99 6.75
N LEU A 62 -0.08 -14.68 5.93
CA LEU A 62 -0.07 -13.47 5.12
C LEU A 62 -0.86 -13.73 3.83
N VAL A 63 -1.83 -12.87 3.53
CA VAL A 63 -2.59 -12.91 2.27
C VAL A 63 -2.26 -11.64 1.50
N GLU A 64 -1.74 -11.79 0.28
CA GLU A 64 -1.38 -10.66 -0.58
C GLU A 64 -2.45 -10.43 -1.64
N HIS A 65 -2.77 -9.17 -1.94
CA HIS A 65 -3.68 -8.86 -3.04
C HIS A 65 -2.98 -9.11 -4.38
N PRO A 66 -3.64 -9.77 -5.35
CA PRO A 66 -3.02 -10.16 -6.62
C PRO A 66 -2.57 -8.97 -7.47
N THR A 67 -3.28 -7.84 -7.40
CA THR A 67 -2.98 -6.64 -8.20
C THR A 67 -2.34 -5.48 -7.42
N GLN A 68 -2.46 -5.46 -6.08
CA GLN A 68 -2.07 -4.33 -5.24
C GLN A 68 -1.03 -4.78 -4.19
N ALA A 69 0.26 -4.65 -4.49
CA ALA A 69 1.36 -5.12 -3.63
C ALA A 69 1.38 -4.51 -2.22
N ALA A 70 0.77 -3.33 -2.04
CA ALA A 70 0.63 -2.66 -0.75
C ALA A 70 -0.55 -3.19 0.09
N LYS A 71 -1.52 -3.86 -0.54
CA LYS A 71 -2.71 -4.41 0.12
C LYS A 71 -2.39 -5.83 0.58
N VAL A 72 -1.84 -5.89 1.78
CA VAL A 72 -1.44 -7.14 2.44
C VAL A 72 -2.31 -7.31 3.67
N ALA A 73 -2.87 -8.51 3.84
CA ALA A 73 -3.72 -8.88 4.95
C ALA A 73 -3.07 -9.97 5.80
N LEU A 74 -3.44 -9.99 7.08
CA LEU A 74 -3.12 -11.01 8.06
C LEU A 74 -4.41 -11.74 8.40
N ALA A 75 -4.43 -13.05 8.21
CA ALA A 75 -5.55 -13.91 8.53
C ALA A 75 -5.10 -15.05 9.44
N PRO A 76 -5.97 -15.63 10.29
CA PRO A 76 -5.68 -16.88 10.98
C PRO A 76 -5.39 -18.01 9.98
N LEU A 77 -4.61 -19.02 10.38
CA LEU A 77 -4.29 -20.17 9.51
C LEU A 77 -5.56 -20.94 9.11
N ASP A 78 -6.52 -21.03 10.03
CA ASP A 78 -7.80 -21.72 9.84
C ASP A 78 -8.78 -20.95 8.95
N ALA A 79 -8.49 -19.69 8.66
CA ALA A 79 -9.34 -18.82 7.86
C ALA A 79 -9.02 -18.94 6.36
N LYS A 80 -9.99 -19.42 5.58
CA LYS A 80 -9.95 -19.37 4.10
C LYS A 80 -10.28 -17.96 3.59
N PHE A 81 -9.39 -17.01 3.85
CA PHE A 81 -9.47 -15.66 3.28
C PHE A 81 -8.59 -15.53 2.04
N GLU A 82 -9.19 -15.16 0.91
CA GLU A 82 -8.49 -14.79 -0.31
C GLU A 82 -9.07 -13.48 -0.83
N PHE A 83 -8.21 -12.61 -1.36
CA PHE A 83 -8.70 -11.43 -2.06
C PHE A 83 -9.32 -11.87 -3.38
N VAL A 84 -10.62 -11.65 -3.54
CA VAL A 84 -11.29 -11.85 -4.82
C VAL A 84 -10.75 -10.79 -5.78
N ALA A 85 -10.00 -11.23 -6.79
CA ALA A 85 -9.60 -10.38 -7.90
C ALA A 85 -10.83 -10.09 -8.75
N THR A 86 -11.63 -9.10 -8.36
CA THR A 86 -12.67 -8.61 -9.26
C THR A 86 -11.96 -7.93 -10.42
N ALA A 87 -12.08 -8.50 -11.62
CA ALA A 87 -11.55 -7.94 -12.87
C ALA A 87 -12.04 -6.50 -13.18
N ALA A 88 -12.95 -5.96 -12.35
CA ALA A 88 -13.47 -4.60 -12.44
C ALA A 88 -12.51 -3.51 -11.90
N GLU A 89 -11.38 -3.86 -11.29
CA GLU A 89 -10.31 -2.89 -10.97
C GLU A 89 -9.19 -2.91 -12.04
N GLU A 90 -9.54 -3.03 -13.32
CA GLU A 90 -8.73 -2.51 -14.43
C GLU A 90 -8.90 -0.97 -14.51
N LEU A 91 -8.68 -0.27 -13.40
CA LEU A 91 -8.23 1.11 -13.56
C LEU A 91 -6.80 1.01 -14.11
N PRO A 92 -6.47 1.66 -15.24
CA PRO A 92 -5.14 1.60 -15.78
C PRO A 92 -4.20 2.00 -14.65
N LYS A 93 -3.28 1.10 -14.32
CA LYS A 93 -2.15 1.39 -13.44
C LYS A 93 -1.44 2.59 -14.08
N LYS A 94 -1.79 3.82 -13.67
CA LYS A 94 -0.89 4.96 -13.76
C LYS A 94 0.23 4.61 -12.79
N SER A 95 1.14 3.75 -13.26
CA SER A 95 2.49 3.71 -12.76
C SER A 95 3.02 5.10 -13.02
N VAL A 96 2.84 6.00 -12.06
CA VAL A 96 3.66 7.20 -11.99
C VAL A 96 5.02 6.70 -11.54
N ALA A 97 5.71 6.01 -12.46
CA ALA A 97 7.13 5.84 -12.40
C ALA A 97 7.69 7.25 -12.51
N PHE A 98 7.87 7.90 -11.36
CA PHE A 98 8.75 9.05 -11.20
C PHE A 98 10.17 8.54 -11.46
N ARG A 99 10.46 8.23 -12.73
CA ARG A 99 11.78 8.02 -13.25
C ARG A 99 12.07 9.18 -14.18
N HIS A 100 13.16 9.87 -13.84
CA HIS A 100 13.89 10.79 -14.70
C HIS A 100 13.17 12.08 -15.12
N ARG A 101 13.48 13.16 -14.39
CA ARG A 101 14.27 14.32 -14.84
C ARG A 101 14.23 14.80 -16.30
N GLU A 102 13.27 14.41 -17.13
CA GLU A 102 13.21 14.81 -18.52
C GLU A 102 11.83 15.40 -18.83
N ASN A 103 11.85 16.71 -19.06
CA ASN A 103 10.77 17.56 -19.56
C ASN A 103 9.58 17.79 -18.63
N ARG A 104 9.82 18.57 -17.57
CA ARG A 104 8.77 19.19 -16.73
C ARG A 104 7.70 19.92 -17.54
N ALA A 105 8.06 20.42 -18.73
CA ALA A 105 7.12 21.01 -19.68
C ALA A 105 6.10 20.00 -20.22
N LEU A 106 6.51 18.76 -20.55
CA LEU A 106 5.59 17.73 -21.05
C LEU A 106 4.63 17.26 -19.97
N ALA A 107 5.12 17.06 -18.73
CA ALA A 107 4.28 16.72 -17.59
C ALA A 107 3.21 17.79 -17.32
N LEU A 108 3.55 19.08 -17.47
CA LEU A 108 2.58 20.17 -17.35
C LEU A 108 1.52 20.11 -18.46
N LEU A 109 1.92 19.86 -19.71
CA LEU A 109 0.99 19.72 -20.83
C LEU A 109 0.04 18.53 -20.67
N GLU A 110 0.53 17.39 -20.16
CA GLU A 110 -0.30 16.22 -19.86
C GLU A 110 -1.35 16.53 -18.78
N ILE A 111 -1.00 17.30 -17.75
CA ILE A 111 -1.95 17.72 -16.71
C ILE A 111 -2.99 18.68 -17.30
N LEU A 112 -2.57 19.65 -18.11
CA LEU A 112 -3.48 20.58 -18.76
C LEU A 112 -4.46 19.89 -19.71
N ALA A 113 -4.02 18.84 -20.41
CA ALA A 113 -4.88 18.05 -21.30
C ALA A 113 -5.96 17.23 -20.56
N THR A 114 -5.83 17.04 -19.24
CA THR A 114 -6.84 16.36 -18.41
C THR A 114 -7.89 17.30 -17.82
N LEU A 115 -7.71 18.62 -17.95
CA LEU A 115 -8.65 19.61 -17.45
C LEU A 115 -9.78 19.87 -18.48
N PRO A 116 -10.98 20.23 -18.02
CA PRO A 116 -12.08 20.63 -18.89
C PRO A 116 -11.76 21.96 -19.59
N GLU A 117 -12.32 22.16 -20.79
CA GLU A 117 -12.04 23.33 -21.65
C GLU A 117 -12.32 24.68 -20.96
N GLU A 118 -13.30 24.70 -20.06
CA GLU A 118 -13.67 25.88 -19.25
C GLU A 118 -12.53 26.32 -18.30
N ASP A 119 -11.82 25.36 -17.72
CA ASP A 119 -10.69 25.63 -16.82
C ASP A 119 -9.44 26.01 -17.62
N ILE A 120 -9.24 25.39 -18.80
CA ILE A 120 -8.13 25.71 -19.70
C ILE A 120 -8.21 27.17 -20.17
N ALA A 121 -9.42 27.67 -20.47
CA ALA A 121 -9.62 29.04 -20.93
C ALA A 121 -9.27 30.10 -19.86
N GLN A 122 -9.34 29.75 -18.57
CA GLN A 122 -8.97 30.65 -17.47
C GLN A 122 -7.47 30.64 -17.17
N ILE A 123 -6.73 29.66 -17.70
CA ILE A 123 -5.31 29.48 -17.44
C ILE A 123 -4.50 30.33 -18.42
N SER A 124 -3.96 31.45 -17.94
CA SER A 124 -3.01 32.28 -18.68
C SER A 124 -1.58 31.97 -18.22
N ILE A 125 -0.84 31.16 -19.01
CA ILE A 125 0.56 30.82 -18.72
C ILE A 125 1.50 31.74 -19.52
N PRO A 126 2.31 32.58 -18.86
CA PRO A 126 3.30 33.39 -19.55
C PRO A 126 4.34 32.52 -20.26
N VAL A 127 4.71 32.90 -21.48
CA VAL A 127 5.69 32.17 -22.32
C VAL A 127 7.05 31.98 -21.63
N SER A 128 7.43 32.91 -20.74
CA SER A 128 8.66 32.83 -19.95
C SER A 128 8.71 31.59 -19.03
N VAL A 129 7.56 31.02 -18.66
CA VAL A 129 7.47 29.81 -17.84
C VAL A 129 7.84 28.57 -18.66
N PHE A 130 7.36 28.45 -19.89
CA PHE A 130 7.71 27.32 -20.77
C PHE A 130 9.22 27.28 -21.07
N VAL A 131 9.84 28.43 -21.30
CA VAL A 131 11.30 28.53 -21.54
C VAL A 131 12.11 28.09 -20.32
N LYS A 132 11.63 28.35 -19.10
CA LYS A 132 12.28 27.93 -17.85
C LYS A 132 12.09 26.44 -17.54
N LEU A 133 11.03 25.82 -18.06
CA LEU A 133 10.74 24.40 -17.87
C LEU A 133 11.43 23.48 -18.88
N HIS A 134 11.99 24.03 -19.96
CA HIS A 134 12.78 23.32 -20.98
C HIS A 134 14.29 23.26 -20.66
N LYS A 135 14.77 23.99 -19.64
CA LYS A 135 16.17 23.93 -19.15
C LYS A 135 16.29 22.97 -17.97
#